data_AF-A0A7S2R9A6-F1
#
_entry.id   AF-A0A7S2R9A6-F1
#
_cell.length_a   1.000
_cell.length_b   1.000
_cell.length_c   1.000
_cell.angle_alpha   90.00
_cell.angle_beta   90.00
_cell.angle_gamma   90.00
#
_symmetry.space_group_name_H-M   'P 1'
#
loop_
_entity.id
_entity.type
_entity.pdbx_description
1 polymer ?
#
loop_
_entity_poly.entity_id
_entity_poly.type
_entity_poly.pdbx_seq_one_letter_code
_entity_poly.pdbx_strand_id
1 'polypeptide(L)'
;MLWGCQDDVVIVDEEHVEARVDESYDVKPFEDLPVSGQLQGEWQRRLEANSTLFDASKFRLAKVKECDGKVVLQIGICGYRSFIVTNCHPSGELFKRLETFGNEKFDDPRAYIADPLGVGAMVISEDNKLVMIRRSNSTGEYQGYLDLPGGHPEPLRASKLKLDPEKAFVKELFWSISDEVIGEVNIPAGKLEHPRLTGIMRQAGQSRGRPSCLFLISCHLSSLDILSLYKQGGSEKDESTELVFADRIVAGDLLADPSGLLTPQCRVGLSQFQCYIDQLATK
;
A
#
# COMPACT_ATOMS: atom_id res chain seq x y z
N MET A 1 -6.30 -11.59 -2.39
CA MET A 1 -7.02 -10.29 -2.44
C MET A 1 -8.00 -10.20 -1.29
N LEU A 2 -8.25 -9.00 -0.76
CA LEU A 2 -9.36 -8.67 0.14
C LEU A 2 -10.59 -8.18 -0.64
N TRP A 3 -10.36 -7.50 -1.77
CA TRP A 3 -11.37 -7.11 -2.75
C TRP A 3 -10.71 -6.98 -4.13
N GLY A 4 -11.48 -7.21 -5.21
CA GLY A 4 -10.97 -7.29 -6.57
C GLY A 4 -10.35 -8.66 -6.91
N CYS A 5 -9.92 -8.81 -8.16
CA CYS A 5 -9.31 -10.04 -8.67
C CYS A 5 -7.84 -9.78 -9.03
N GLN A 6 -7.01 -10.81 -8.94
CA GLN A 6 -5.63 -10.75 -9.43
C GLN A 6 -5.55 -11.01 -10.94
N ASP A 7 -6.46 -11.85 -11.46
CA ASP A 7 -6.48 -12.32 -12.85
C ASP A 7 -7.57 -11.63 -13.68
N ASP A 8 -8.23 -10.63 -13.11
CA ASP A 8 -9.20 -9.76 -13.79
C ASP A 8 -9.13 -8.35 -13.18
N VAL A 9 -9.51 -7.34 -13.95
CA VAL A 9 -9.45 -5.94 -13.52
C VAL A 9 -10.85 -5.37 -13.44
N VAL A 10 -11.33 -5.24 -12.22
CA VAL A 10 -12.48 -4.38 -11.90
C VAL A 10 -11.92 -3.01 -11.55
N ILE A 11 -12.49 -1.96 -12.15
CA ILE A 11 -12.05 -0.58 -11.93
C ILE A 11 -13.24 0.18 -11.35
N VAL A 12 -13.06 0.82 -10.20
CA VAL A 12 -14.08 1.67 -9.58
C VAL A 12 -13.53 3.07 -9.31
N ASP A 13 -14.34 4.07 -9.62
CA ASP A 13 -14.04 5.48 -9.38
C ASP A 13 -14.26 5.87 -7.89
N GLU A 14 -13.72 7.02 -7.48
CA GLU A 14 -13.77 7.52 -6.09
C GLU A 14 -15.19 7.52 -5.52
N GLU A 15 -16.23 7.88 -6.29
CA GLU A 15 -17.61 7.93 -5.81
C GLU A 15 -18.22 6.56 -5.44
N HIS A 16 -17.58 5.46 -5.86
CA HIS A 16 -17.96 4.09 -5.54
C HIS A 16 -17.16 3.51 -4.36
N VAL A 17 -16.31 4.32 -3.73
CA VAL A 17 -15.56 3.96 -2.53
C VAL A 17 -16.11 4.73 -1.34
N GLU A 18 -16.48 3.99 -0.30
CA GLU A 18 -16.97 4.54 0.96
C GLU A 18 -16.13 4.06 2.13
N ALA A 19 -16.23 4.76 3.25
CA ALA A 19 -15.59 4.35 4.48
C ALA A 19 -16.56 4.36 5.66
N ARG A 20 -16.22 3.57 6.67
CA ARG A 20 -16.75 3.68 8.03
C ARG A 20 -15.56 3.85 8.94
N VAL A 21 -15.43 5.03 9.54
CA VAL A 21 -14.30 5.37 10.40
C VAL A 21 -14.78 5.32 11.84
N ASP A 22 -14.19 4.46 12.66
CA ASP A 22 -14.63 4.24 14.03
C ASP A 22 -13.49 3.67 14.89
N GLU A 23 -13.38 4.12 16.15
CA GLU A 23 -12.35 3.67 17.09
C GLU A 23 -12.44 2.17 17.43
N SER A 24 -13.60 1.55 17.24
CA SER A 24 -13.75 0.09 17.38
C SER A 24 -12.90 -0.67 16.36
N TYR A 25 -12.53 -0.03 15.24
CA TYR A 25 -11.63 -0.55 14.21
C TYR A 25 -10.15 -0.28 14.49
N ASP A 26 -9.79 0.41 15.58
CA ASP A 26 -8.41 0.65 15.95
C ASP A 26 -7.71 -0.66 16.36
N VAL A 27 -6.38 -0.67 16.21
CA VAL A 27 -5.55 -1.75 16.76
C VAL A 27 -5.75 -1.79 18.28
N LYS A 28 -5.95 -3.00 18.82
CA LYS A 28 -6.17 -3.15 20.25
C LYS A 28 -4.86 -2.98 21.03
N PRO A 29 -4.90 -2.32 22.19
CA PRO A 29 -3.73 -2.12 23.06
C PRO A 29 -3.17 -3.48 23.50
N PHE A 30 -1.84 -3.61 23.49
CA PHE A 30 -1.16 -4.88 23.80
C PHE A 30 -0.46 -4.86 25.17
N GLU A 31 -0.64 -3.82 25.97
CA GLU A 31 0.00 -3.62 27.28
C GLU A 31 -0.33 -4.74 28.27
N ASP A 32 -1.58 -5.20 28.25
CA ASP A 32 -2.09 -6.26 29.15
C ASP A 32 -1.79 -7.68 28.63
N LEU A 33 -1.19 -7.83 27.44
CA LEU A 33 -0.89 -9.14 26.91
C LEU A 33 0.32 -9.76 27.65
N PRO A 34 0.34 -11.09 27.85
CA PRO A 34 1.49 -11.78 28.45
C PRO A 34 2.81 -11.60 27.68
N VAL A 35 2.73 -11.10 26.44
CA VAL A 35 3.86 -10.87 25.54
C VAL A 35 4.27 -9.39 25.42
N SER A 36 3.63 -8.50 26.16
CA SER A 36 3.84 -7.05 26.05
C SER A 36 5.31 -6.64 26.21
N GLY A 37 6.04 -7.27 27.13
CA GLY A 37 7.48 -7.06 27.30
C GLY A 37 8.32 -7.42 26.07
N GLN A 38 7.93 -8.45 25.31
CA GLN A 38 8.61 -8.82 24.06
C GLN A 38 8.37 -7.77 22.97
N LEU A 39 7.13 -7.27 22.85
CA LEU A 39 6.76 -6.23 21.89
C LEU A 39 7.49 -4.91 22.20
N GLN A 40 7.52 -4.51 23.47
CA GLN A 40 8.24 -3.31 23.91
C GLN A 40 9.75 -3.43 23.66
N GLY A 41 10.33 -4.60 23.94
CA GLY A 41 11.74 -4.89 23.69
C GLY A 41 12.12 -4.77 22.20
N GLU A 42 11.26 -5.22 21.28
CA GLU A 42 11.53 -5.08 19.84
C GLU A 42 11.56 -3.60 19.40
N TRP A 43 10.65 -2.76 19.92
CA TRP A 43 10.70 -1.32 19.63
C TRP A 43 12.00 -0.67 20.13
N GLN A 44 12.41 -1.01 21.36
CA GLN A 44 13.64 -0.49 21.94
C GLN A 44 14.88 -0.90 21.12
N ARG A 45 14.94 -2.18 20.71
CA ARG A 45 16.00 -2.68 19.82
C ARG A 45 16.06 -1.93 18.49
N ARG A 46 14.90 -1.56 17.92
CA ARG A 46 14.81 -0.80 16.68
C ARG A 46 15.30 0.64 16.84
N LEU A 47 14.98 1.29 17.97
CA LEU A 47 15.50 2.62 18.31
C LEU A 47 17.01 2.62 18.54
N GLU A 48 17.57 1.56 19.13
CA GLU A 48 19.02 1.42 19.31
C GLU A 48 19.75 1.26 17.98
N ALA A 49 19.13 0.59 17.00
CA ALA A 49 19.66 0.45 15.65
C ALA A 49 19.49 1.71 14.80
N ASN A 50 18.42 2.47 15.03
CA ASN A 50 18.14 3.73 14.35
C ASN A 50 17.47 4.74 15.29
N SER A 51 18.26 5.67 15.83
CA SER A 51 17.80 6.65 16.81
C SER A 51 16.90 7.75 16.22
N THR A 52 16.78 7.86 14.90
CA THR A 52 15.88 8.82 14.24
C THR A 52 14.48 8.25 14.02
N LEU A 53 14.26 6.97 14.32
CA LEU A 53 12.96 6.33 14.20
C LEU A 53 11.96 6.96 15.18
N PHE A 54 10.77 7.30 14.70
CA PHE A 54 9.70 7.85 15.52
C PHE A 54 8.38 7.14 15.22
N ASP A 55 7.44 7.23 16.17
CA ASP A 55 6.09 6.71 15.97
C ASP A 55 5.21 7.74 15.25
N ALA A 56 4.40 7.27 14.32
CA ALA A 56 3.49 8.09 13.52
C ALA A 56 2.16 7.35 13.34
N SER A 57 1.05 8.08 13.45
CA SER A 57 -0.28 7.51 13.23
C SER A 57 -0.48 7.13 11.76
N LYS A 58 -1.13 5.98 11.53
CA LYS A 58 -1.50 5.47 10.20
C LYS A 58 -2.94 4.98 10.24
N PHE A 59 -3.60 4.97 9.08
CA PHE A 59 -4.91 4.32 8.97
C PHE A 59 -4.75 2.81 9.07
N ARG A 60 -5.61 2.15 9.85
CA ARG A 60 -5.71 0.69 9.94
C ARG A 60 -6.90 0.23 9.14
N LEU A 61 -6.69 -0.73 8.23
CA LEU A 61 -7.82 -1.41 7.58
C LEU A 61 -8.26 -2.61 8.43
N ALA A 62 -9.44 -2.50 9.03
CA ALA A 62 -10.05 -3.60 9.78
C ALA A 62 -10.71 -4.62 8.84
N LYS A 63 -11.53 -4.14 7.90
CA LYS A 63 -12.31 -4.99 7.00
C LYS A 63 -12.71 -4.26 5.72
N VAL A 64 -12.92 -5.03 4.66
CA VAL A 64 -13.53 -4.56 3.42
C VAL A 64 -14.89 -5.25 3.28
N LYS A 65 -15.89 -4.51 2.84
CA LYS A 65 -17.22 -5.03 2.48
C LYS A 65 -17.61 -4.50 1.10
N GLU A 66 -18.46 -5.24 0.42
CA GLU A 66 -19.16 -4.75 -0.76
C GLU A 66 -20.63 -4.55 -0.38
N CYS A 67 -21.18 -3.37 -0.65
CA CYS A 67 -22.55 -3.00 -0.35
C CYS A 67 -23.11 -2.20 -1.51
N ASP A 68 -24.21 -2.65 -2.13
CA ASP A 68 -24.89 -1.95 -3.22
C ASP A 68 -23.96 -1.52 -4.37
N GLY A 69 -23.00 -2.37 -4.75
CA GLY A 69 -22.03 -2.10 -5.81
C GLY A 69 -20.89 -1.15 -5.41
N LYS A 70 -20.79 -0.78 -4.12
CA LYS A 70 -19.71 0.05 -3.58
C LYS A 70 -18.74 -0.72 -2.70
N VAL A 71 -17.49 -0.28 -2.68
CA VAL A 71 -16.44 -0.81 -1.81
C VAL A 71 -16.43 0.00 -0.52
N VAL A 72 -16.76 -0.65 0.59
CA VAL A 72 -16.84 -0.02 1.92
C VAL A 72 -15.67 -0.46 2.79
N LEU A 73 -14.79 0.47 3.15
CA LEU A 73 -13.63 0.23 3.99
C LEU A 73 -13.95 0.54 5.46
N GLN A 74 -13.77 -0.42 6.36
CA GLN A 74 -13.84 -0.20 7.80
C GLN A 74 -12.46 0.19 8.31
N ILE A 75 -12.31 1.45 8.74
CA ILE A 75 -11.04 2.09 8.99
C ILE A 75 -10.94 2.52 10.45
N GLY A 76 -9.85 2.12 11.09
CA GLY A 76 -9.43 2.67 12.38
C GLY A 76 -8.06 3.33 12.25
N ILE A 77 -7.39 3.47 13.39
CA ILE A 77 -6.06 4.04 13.53
C ILE A 77 -5.11 3.01 14.16
N CYS A 78 -3.86 3.07 13.73
CA CYS A 78 -2.73 2.42 14.37
C CYS A 78 -1.50 3.34 14.37
N GLY A 79 -0.39 2.84 14.90
CA GLY A 79 0.90 3.54 14.88
C GLY A 79 1.98 2.75 14.15
N TYR A 80 2.97 3.46 13.62
CA TYR A 80 4.16 2.85 13.02
C TYR A 80 4.91 1.94 14.02
N ARG A 81 5.01 2.34 15.29
CA ARG A 81 5.53 1.49 16.35
C ARG A 81 4.76 0.17 16.45
N SER A 82 3.43 0.24 16.45
CA SER A 82 2.57 -0.94 16.51
C SER A 82 2.81 -1.86 15.31
N PHE A 83 2.99 -1.30 14.11
CA PHE A 83 3.33 -2.05 12.91
C PHE A 83 4.66 -2.80 13.05
N ILE A 84 5.69 -2.12 13.53
CA ILE A 84 7.02 -2.72 13.73
C ILE A 84 6.98 -3.88 14.71
N VAL A 85 6.30 -3.71 15.85
CA VAL A 85 6.29 -4.74 16.91
C VAL A 85 5.27 -5.85 16.67
N THR A 86 4.38 -5.72 15.68
CA THR A 86 3.37 -6.74 15.35
C THR A 86 3.61 -7.36 13.98
N ASN A 87 3.24 -6.68 12.89
CA ASN A 87 3.40 -7.14 11.50
C ASN A 87 4.86 -7.53 11.19
N CYS A 88 5.81 -6.64 11.49
CA CYS A 88 7.23 -6.82 11.16
C CYS A 88 8.05 -7.51 12.27
N HIS A 89 7.39 -8.00 13.33
CA HIS A 89 8.11 -8.62 14.44
C HIS A 89 8.92 -9.83 13.94
N PRO A 90 10.20 -10.01 14.29
CA PRO A 90 11.00 -11.10 13.73
C PRO A 90 10.47 -12.50 14.06
N SER A 91 9.89 -12.70 15.26
CA SER A 91 9.27 -13.98 15.63
C SER A 91 7.90 -14.18 15.00
N GLY A 92 7.77 -15.22 14.16
CA GLY A 92 6.49 -15.66 13.60
C GLY A 92 5.58 -16.35 14.62
N GLU A 93 6.17 -17.00 15.63
CA GLU A 93 5.42 -17.58 16.75
C GLU A 93 4.71 -16.48 17.55
N LEU A 94 5.40 -15.37 17.82
CA LEU A 94 4.79 -14.24 18.52
C LEU A 94 3.60 -13.68 17.74
N PHE A 95 3.74 -13.52 16.42
CA PHE A 95 2.65 -13.09 15.56
C PHE A 95 1.46 -14.04 15.64
N LYS A 96 1.69 -15.36 15.61
CA LYS A 96 0.61 -16.35 15.78
C LYS A 96 -0.07 -16.25 17.14
N ARG A 97 0.69 -16.00 18.21
CA ARG A 97 0.11 -15.76 19.55
C ARG A 97 -0.78 -14.51 19.58
N LEU A 98 -0.37 -13.43 18.93
CA LEU A 98 -1.21 -12.23 18.79
C LEU A 98 -2.52 -12.53 18.04
N GLU A 99 -2.45 -13.34 16.98
CA GLU A 99 -3.66 -13.80 16.28
C GLU A 99 -4.57 -14.62 17.18
N THR A 100 -4.02 -15.54 17.97
CA THR A 100 -4.79 -16.32 18.94
C THR A 100 -5.46 -15.43 19.98
N PHE A 101 -4.71 -14.52 20.61
CA PHE A 101 -5.29 -13.60 21.62
C PHE A 101 -6.38 -12.71 21.03
N GLY A 102 -6.20 -12.25 19.79
CA GLY A 102 -7.19 -11.43 19.09
C GLY A 102 -8.48 -12.20 18.87
N ASN A 103 -8.36 -13.44 18.38
CA ASN A 103 -9.50 -14.31 18.13
C ASN A 103 -10.24 -14.67 19.43
N GLU A 104 -9.52 -14.98 20.52
CA GLU A 104 -10.13 -15.35 21.81
C GLU A 104 -10.90 -14.20 22.47
N LYS A 105 -10.39 -12.96 22.37
CA LYS A 105 -10.98 -11.81 23.08
C LYS A 105 -11.97 -11.01 22.23
N PHE A 106 -11.78 -10.98 20.91
CA PHE A 106 -12.51 -10.09 20.01
C PHE A 106 -13.14 -10.78 18.80
N ASP A 107 -12.98 -12.10 18.65
CA ASP A 107 -13.37 -12.84 17.44
C ASP A 107 -12.74 -12.25 16.16
N ASP A 108 -11.53 -11.69 16.30
CA ASP A 108 -10.74 -11.12 15.20
C ASP A 108 -9.25 -11.43 15.39
N PRO A 109 -8.64 -12.31 14.56
CA PRO A 109 -7.22 -12.62 14.64
C PRO A 109 -6.33 -11.42 14.30
N ARG A 110 -6.87 -10.34 13.73
CA ARG A 110 -6.13 -9.13 13.43
C ARG A 110 -6.25 -8.06 14.51
N ALA A 111 -7.03 -8.29 15.58
CA ALA A 111 -7.36 -7.28 16.57
C ALA A 111 -6.13 -6.59 17.17
N TYR A 112 -5.09 -7.36 17.51
CA TYR A 112 -3.83 -6.85 18.06
C TYR A 112 -2.77 -6.54 17.00
N ILE A 113 -3.11 -6.58 15.72
CA ILE A 113 -2.17 -6.35 14.64
C ILE A 113 -2.46 -5.02 13.96
N ALA A 114 -1.41 -4.23 13.75
CA ALA A 114 -1.54 -2.84 13.35
C ALA A 114 -2.18 -2.68 11.96
N ASP A 115 -1.82 -3.54 11.00
CA ASP A 115 -2.34 -3.53 9.64
C ASP A 115 -2.50 -2.12 9.03
N PRO A 116 -1.43 -1.30 9.02
CA PRO A 116 -1.49 0.01 8.40
C PRO A 116 -1.80 -0.13 6.90
N LEU A 117 -2.77 0.64 6.42
CA LEU A 117 -3.19 0.64 5.03
C LEU A 117 -2.13 1.32 4.16
N GLY A 118 -1.59 0.58 3.20
CA GLY A 118 -0.76 1.14 2.13
C GLY A 118 -1.59 1.49 0.89
N VAL A 119 -0.94 2.20 -0.03
CA VAL A 119 -1.44 2.47 -1.38
C VAL A 119 -0.32 2.23 -2.39
N GLY A 120 -0.66 1.82 -3.60
CA GLY A 120 0.27 1.90 -4.74
C GLY A 120 -0.46 1.88 -6.07
N ALA A 121 0.23 2.35 -7.11
CA ALA A 121 -0.38 2.68 -8.39
C ALA A 121 0.26 1.93 -9.55
N MET A 122 -0.59 1.29 -10.36
CA MET A 122 -0.30 1.00 -11.74
C MET A 122 -0.39 2.30 -12.54
N VAL A 123 0.73 3.00 -12.67
CA VAL A 123 0.82 4.18 -13.54
C VAL A 123 1.09 3.71 -14.96
N ILE A 124 0.19 4.00 -15.90
CA ILE A 124 0.28 3.57 -17.29
C ILE A 124 0.66 4.77 -18.17
N SER A 125 1.81 4.71 -18.83
CA SER A 125 2.26 5.76 -19.75
C SER A 125 1.41 5.80 -21.03
N GLU A 126 1.52 6.90 -21.78
CA GLU A 126 0.83 7.10 -23.06
C GLU A 126 1.21 6.03 -24.10
N ASP A 127 2.43 5.50 -24.02
CA ASP A 127 2.92 4.38 -24.84
C ASP A 127 2.63 3.00 -24.23
N ASN A 128 1.61 2.90 -23.37
CA ASN A 128 1.08 1.67 -22.76
C ASN A 128 2.10 0.85 -21.96
N LYS A 129 2.98 1.52 -21.21
CA LYS A 129 3.91 0.85 -20.30
C LYS A 129 3.54 1.11 -18.85
N LEU A 130 3.63 0.06 -18.03
CA LEU A 130 3.56 0.18 -16.59
C LEU A 130 4.85 0.79 -16.05
N VAL A 131 4.73 1.84 -15.24
CA VAL A 131 5.84 2.42 -14.49
C VAL A 131 6.04 1.65 -13.18
N MET A 132 7.25 1.19 -12.96
CA MET A 132 7.69 0.52 -11.74
C MET A 132 8.95 1.21 -11.21
N ILE A 133 9.21 1.01 -9.93
CA ILE A 133 10.40 1.52 -9.24
C ILE A 133 11.25 0.35 -8.76
N ARG A 134 12.57 0.56 -8.63
CA ARG A 134 13.39 -0.30 -7.76
C ARG A 134 13.56 0.38 -6.41
N ARG A 135 13.11 -0.29 -5.34
CA ARG A 135 13.20 0.19 -3.97
C ARG A 135 14.66 0.35 -3.55
N SER A 136 14.99 1.47 -2.90
CA SER A 136 16.35 1.71 -2.42
C SER A 136 16.70 0.83 -1.20
N ASN A 137 18.01 0.71 -0.94
CA ASN A 137 18.51 -0.06 0.21
C ASN A 137 18.30 0.65 1.56
N SER A 138 17.86 1.91 1.57
CA SER A 138 17.48 2.62 2.79
C SER A 138 16.03 2.37 3.19
N THR A 139 15.22 1.75 2.33
CA THR A 139 13.81 1.44 2.67
C THR A 139 13.70 0.36 3.75
N GLY A 140 12.62 0.42 4.55
CA GLY A 140 12.43 -0.49 5.68
C GLY A 140 12.00 -1.92 5.32
N GLU A 141 11.43 -2.11 4.12
CA GLU A 141 10.91 -3.39 3.63
C GLU A 141 11.32 -3.59 2.16
N TYR A 142 11.57 -4.85 1.77
CA TYR A 142 11.82 -5.24 0.37
C TYR A 142 12.91 -4.41 -0.37
N GLN A 143 14.03 -4.14 0.30
CA GLN A 143 15.17 -3.42 -0.28
C GLN A 143 15.66 -4.05 -1.59
N GLY A 144 15.78 -3.25 -2.65
CA GLY A 144 16.23 -3.69 -3.98
C GLY A 144 15.18 -4.41 -4.84
N TYR A 145 13.98 -4.67 -4.31
CA TYR A 145 12.87 -5.27 -5.05
C TYR A 145 12.25 -4.23 -6.00
N LEU A 146 11.66 -4.71 -7.09
CA LEU A 146 10.75 -3.93 -7.91
C LEU A 146 9.41 -3.76 -7.21
N ASP A 147 8.88 -2.55 -7.28
CA ASP A 147 7.63 -2.15 -6.68
C ASP A 147 6.81 -1.26 -7.63
N LEU A 148 5.57 -1.00 -7.25
CA LEU A 148 4.80 0.10 -7.83
C LEU A 148 5.08 1.39 -7.04
N PRO A 149 5.00 2.57 -7.68
CA PRO A 149 4.96 3.83 -6.94
C PRO A 149 3.85 3.82 -5.88
N GLY A 150 4.12 4.32 -4.68
CA GLY A 150 3.15 4.36 -3.61
C GLY A 150 3.75 4.48 -2.22
N GLY A 151 2.86 4.52 -1.22
CA GLY A 151 3.25 4.69 0.17
C GLY A 151 2.07 4.53 1.11
N HIS A 152 1.82 5.52 1.99
CA HIS A 152 0.84 5.38 3.06
C HIS A 152 0.03 6.67 3.31
N PRO A 153 -1.31 6.65 3.16
CA PRO A 153 -2.16 7.78 3.52
C PRO A 153 -2.02 8.14 5.00
N GLU A 154 -2.10 9.44 5.32
CA GLU A 154 -1.84 9.93 6.67
C GLU A 154 -3.08 10.52 7.35
N PRO A 155 -3.46 10.03 8.55
CA PRO A 155 -4.60 10.58 9.31
C PRO A 155 -4.48 12.08 9.59
N LEU A 156 -3.26 12.58 9.80
CA LEU A 156 -3.04 14.01 10.03
C LEU A 156 -3.41 14.86 8.81
N ARG A 157 -3.16 14.37 7.59
CA ARG A 157 -3.55 15.08 6.36
C ARG A 157 -5.07 15.10 6.20
N ALA A 158 -5.73 13.95 6.38
CA ALA A 158 -7.19 13.86 6.36
C ALA A 158 -7.87 14.79 7.38
N SER A 159 -7.33 14.86 8.61
CA SER A 159 -7.89 15.69 9.68
C SER A 159 -7.91 17.20 9.34
N LYS A 160 -7.04 17.66 8.44
CA LYS A 160 -6.95 19.06 8.01
C LYS A 160 -8.01 19.44 6.97
N LEU A 161 -8.71 18.47 6.38
CA LEU A 161 -9.68 18.70 5.31
C LEU A 161 -11.00 19.33 5.77
N LYS A 162 -11.28 19.33 7.08
CA LYS A 162 -12.53 19.82 7.67
C LYS A 162 -13.79 19.18 7.02
N LEU A 163 -13.71 17.87 6.77
CA LEU A 163 -14.81 17.04 6.25
C LEU A 163 -15.23 16.02 7.32
N ASP A 164 -16.37 15.36 7.08
CA ASP A 164 -16.75 14.16 7.84
C ASP A 164 -15.61 13.12 7.79
N PRO A 165 -15.30 12.39 8.88
CA PRO A 165 -14.16 11.48 8.93
C PRO A 165 -14.10 10.47 7.77
N GLU A 166 -15.25 9.93 7.36
CA GLU A 166 -15.35 8.99 6.25
C GLU A 166 -14.95 9.63 4.92
N LYS A 167 -15.47 10.83 4.63
CA LYS A 167 -15.15 11.58 3.40
C LYS A 167 -13.69 12.06 3.42
N ALA A 168 -13.21 12.50 4.58
CA ALA A 168 -11.84 12.92 4.76
C ALA A 168 -10.86 11.77 4.48
N PHE A 169 -11.17 10.57 4.98
CA PHE A 169 -10.37 9.37 4.71
C PHE A 169 -10.39 9.01 3.22
N VAL A 170 -11.56 8.90 2.58
CA VAL A 170 -11.63 8.54 1.15
C VAL A 170 -10.86 9.54 0.31
N LYS A 171 -11.03 10.83 0.56
CA LYS A 171 -10.31 11.87 -0.15
C LYS A 171 -8.79 11.77 0.04
N GLU A 172 -8.33 11.58 1.28
CA GLU A 172 -6.91 11.39 1.57
C GLU A 172 -6.36 10.11 0.92
N LEU A 173 -7.13 9.02 0.85
CA LEU A 173 -6.72 7.76 0.22
C LEU A 173 -6.40 7.94 -1.28
N PHE A 174 -7.24 8.68 -2.00
CA PHE A 174 -7.04 8.95 -3.43
C PHE A 174 -6.00 10.04 -3.66
N TRP A 175 -5.96 11.07 -2.82
CA TRP A 175 -4.95 12.13 -2.93
C TRP A 175 -3.55 11.64 -2.58
N SER A 176 -3.40 10.80 -1.56
CA SER A 176 -2.10 10.30 -1.14
C SER A 176 -1.45 9.53 -2.28
N ILE A 177 -2.17 8.65 -2.98
CA ILE A 177 -1.55 7.88 -4.07
C ILE A 177 -1.12 8.77 -5.25
N SER A 178 -1.87 9.83 -5.58
CA SER A 178 -1.41 10.81 -6.57
C SER A 178 -0.15 11.54 -6.09
N ASP A 179 -0.12 11.98 -4.84
CA ASP A 179 1.02 12.69 -4.26
C ASP A 179 2.28 11.82 -4.23
N GLU A 180 2.15 10.52 -3.92
CA GLU A 180 3.27 9.56 -3.91
C GLU A 180 3.84 9.40 -5.33
N VAL A 181 2.98 9.27 -6.36
CA VAL A 181 3.44 9.22 -7.77
C VAL A 181 4.15 10.52 -8.16
N ILE A 182 3.62 11.68 -7.76
CA ILE A 182 4.23 12.98 -8.05
C ILE A 182 5.57 13.11 -7.31
N GLY A 183 5.62 12.76 -6.03
CA GLY A 183 6.78 12.93 -5.15
C GLY A 183 7.93 12.00 -5.51
N GLU A 184 7.62 10.75 -5.85
CA GLU A 184 8.61 9.72 -6.15
C GLU A 184 9.02 9.72 -7.64
N VAL A 185 8.05 9.80 -8.56
CA VAL A 185 8.29 9.67 -10.01
C VAL A 185 8.53 11.03 -10.68
N ASN A 186 8.20 12.13 -10.01
CA ASN A 186 8.28 13.50 -10.53
C ASN A 186 7.37 13.77 -11.74
N ILE A 187 6.23 13.09 -11.83
CA ILE A 187 5.23 13.35 -12.88
C ILE A 187 4.36 14.55 -12.45
N PRO A 188 4.16 15.58 -13.29
CA PRO A 188 3.26 16.68 -12.96
C PRO A 188 1.81 16.23 -12.80
N ALA A 189 1.11 16.75 -11.79
CA ALA A 189 -0.29 16.40 -11.51
C ALA A 189 -1.21 16.54 -12.73
N GLY A 190 -1.04 17.58 -13.56
CA GLY A 190 -1.84 17.79 -14.77
C GLY A 190 -1.59 16.79 -15.91
N LYS A 191 -0.70 15.83 -15.71
CA LYS A 191 -0.42 14.72 -16.64
C LYS A 191 -0.98 13.38 -16.16
N LEU A 192 -1.50 13.32 -14.94
CA LEU A 192 -2.10 12.11 -14.36
C LEU A 192 -3.62 12.23 -14.41
N GLU A 193 -4.29 11.17 -14.86
CA GLU A 193 -5.74 11.02 -14.65
C GLU A 193 -6.04 10.79 -13.17
N HIS A 194 -7.30 10.96 -12.79
CA HIS A 194 -7.74 10.69 -11.43
C HIS A 194 -7.56 9.19 -11.09
N PRO A 195 -7.04 8.84 -9.90
CA PRO A 195 -6.84 7.44 -9.52
C PRO A 195 -8.15 6.66 -9.47
N ARG A 196 -8.10 5.38 -9.87
CA ARG A 196 -9.24 4.47 -9.79
C ARG A 196 -8.84 3.20 -9.07
N LEU A 197 -9.65 2.73 -8.14
CA LEU A 197 -9.32 1.56 -7.32
C LEU A 197 -9.49 0.28 -8.16
N THR A 198 -8.47 -0.59 -8.15
CA THR A 198 -8.49 -1.88 -8.86
C THR A 198 -8.46 -3.09 -7.95
N GLY A 199 -8.09 -2.89 -6.68
CA GLY A 199 -8.02 -3.99 -5.73
C GLY A 199 -7.60 -3.55 -4.35
N ILE A 200 -7.90 -4.40 -3.37
CA ILE A 200 -7.34 -4.29 -2.02
C ILE A 200 -6.71 -5.64 -1.71
N MET A 201 -5.45 -5.65 -1.32
CA MET A 201 -4.69 -6.88 -1.11
C MET A 201 -4.03 -6.92 0.27
N ARG A 202 -3.55 -8.10 0.66
CA ARG A 202 -2.64 -8.28 1.79
C ARG A 202 -1.25 -8.60 1.25
N GLN A 203 -0.25 -7.82 1.64
CA GLN A 203 1.15 -8.00 1.29
C GLN A 203 1.71 -9.22 2.04
N ALA A 204 1.80 -10.38 1.38
CA ALA A 204 2.35 -11.58 1.98
C ALA A 204 3.88 -11.47 2.17
N GLY A 205 4.45 -12.14 3.17
CA GLY A 205 5.90 -12.12 3.41
C GLY A 205 6.30 -11.20 4.57
N GLN A 206 7.19 -10.23 4.31
CA GLN A 206 7.87 -9.43 5.35
C GLN A 206 6.92 -8.65 6.27
N SER A 207 5.77 -8.23 5.75
CA SER A 207 4.75 -7.45 6.48
C SER A 207 3.58 -8.30 7.01
N ARG A 208 3.65 -9.63 6.82
CA ARG A 208 2.66 -10.63 7.29
C ARG A 208 1.21 -10.24 7.02
N GLY A 209 0.95 -9.79 5.79
CA GLY A 209 -0.40 -9.49 5.33
C GLY A 209 -0.84 -8.06 5.60
N ARG A 210 0.08 -7.10 5.77
CA ARG A 210 -0.26 -5.67 5.79
C ARG A 210 -1.12 -5.32 4.56
N PRO A 211 -2.26 -4.64 4.73
CA PRO A 211 -3.14 -4.34 3.61
C PRO A 211 -2.61 -3.21 2.71
N SER A 212 -2.93 -3.26 1.43
CA SER A 212 -2.63 -2.20 0.46
C SER A 212 -3.75 -2.06 -0.57
N CYS A 213 -4.14 -0.83 -0.88
CA CYS A 213 -5.01 -0.51 -2.02
C CYS A 213 -4.17 -0.38 -3.30
N LEU A 214 -4.66 -0.97 -4.39
CA LEU A 214 -4.08 -0.85 -5.71
C LEU A 214 -4.92 0.09 -6.57
N PHE A 215 -4.26 1.02 -7.22
CA PHE A 215 -4.87 2.01 -8.09
C PHE A 215 -4.38 1.88 -9.53
N LEU A 216 -5.21 2.29 -10.47
CA LEU A 216 -4.85 2.55 -11.86
C LEU A 216 -4.81 4.06 -12.07
N ILE A 217 -3.72 4.56 -12.66
CA ILE A 217 -3.55 5.97 -13.03
C ILE A 217 -3.00 6.03 -14.46
N SER A 218 -3.80 6.53 -15.41
CA SER A 218 -3.29 6.80 -16.76
C SER A 218 -2.45 8.07 -16.74
N CYS A 219 -1.37 8.10 -17.51
CA CYS A 219 -0.46 9.23 -17.65
C CYS A 219 -0.35 9.68 -19.11
N HIS A 220 -0.52 10.97 -19.36
CA HIS A 220 -0.41 11.59 -20.69
C HIS A 220 1.04 11.93 -21.08
N LEU A 221 2.00 11.13 -20.61
CA LEU A 221 3.41 11.23 -20.96
C LEU A 221 3.91 9.87 -21.43
N SER A 222 4.82 9.88 -22.41
CA SER A 222 5.54 8.69 -22.80
C SER A 222 6.47 8.20 -21.69
N SER A 223 6.81 6.91 -21.71
CA SER A 223 7.81 6.34 -20.79
C SER A 223 9.17 7.06 -20.83
N LEU A 224 9.56 7.58 -22.00
CA LEU A 224 10.79 8.36 -22.16
C LEU A 224 10.72 9.71 -21.43
N ASP A 225 9.59 10.41 -21.54
CA ASP A 225 9.38 11.70 -20.86
C ASP A 225 9.30 11.51 -19.34
N ILE A 226 8.61 10.45 -18.89
CA ILE A 226 8.55 10.07 -17.47
C ILE A 226 9.96 9.81 -16.94
N LEU A 227 10.79 9.05 -17.66
CA LEU A 227 12.17 8.79 -17.26
C LEU A 227 13.02 10.07 -17.21
N SER A 228 12.79 11.00 -18.14
CA SER A 228 13.48 12.30 -18.16
C SER A 228 13.13 13.14 -16.94
N LEU A 229 11.85 13.16 -16.53
CA LEU A 229 11.38 13.86 -15.34
C LEU A 229 11.91 13.23 -14.05
N TYR A 230 11.88 11.90 -13.93
CA TYR A 230 12.44 11.20 -12.78
C TYR A 230 13.91 11.52 -12.55
N LYS A 231 14.70 11.60 -13.64
CA LYS A 231 16.13 11.98 -13.57
C LYS A 231 16.38 13.42 -13.11
N GLN A 232 15.39 14.31 -13.25
CA GLN A 232 15.46 15.67 -12.70
C GLN A 232 15.22 15.67 -11.17
N GLY A 233 14.74 14.54 -10.62
CA GLY A 233 14.48 14.30 -9.21
C GLY A 233 13.07 14.70 -8.79
N GLY A 234 12.51 14.00 -7.80
CA GLY A 234 11.29 14.37 -7.09
C GLY A 234 11.56 14.80 -5.64
N SER A 235 10.50 15.06 -4.87
CA SER A 235 10.62 15.35 -3.43
C SER A 235 11.10 14.13 -2.62
N GLU A 236 10.92 12.92 -3.15
CA GLU A 236 11.21 11.64 -2.50
C GLU A 236 12.24 10.81 -3.28
N LYS A 237 13.17 11.49 -3.97
CA LYS A 237 14.18 10.91 -4.87
C LYS A 237 15.11 9.83 -4.27
N ASP A 238 15.11 9.64 -2.95
CA ASP A 238 15.99 8.70 -2.25
C ASP A 238 15.27 7.37 -1.89
N GLU A 239 13.97 7.25 -2.15
CA GLU A 239 13.17 6.06 -1.86
C GLU A 239 13.31 4.96 -2.94
N SER A 240 13.63 5.36 -4.17
CA SER A 240 13.92 4.46 -5.29
C SER A 240 15.23 4.79 -5.99
N THR A 241 15.84 3.76 -6.61
CA THR A 241 17.14 3.89 -7.30
C THR A 241 17.02 3.96 -8.82
N GLU A 242 15.92 3.47 -9.37
CA GLU A 242 15.66 3.49 -10.81
C GLU A 242 14.17 3.33 -11.11
N LEU A 243 13.76 3.81 -12.29
CA LEU A 243 12.51 3.42 -12.93
C LEU A 243 12.73 2.24 -13.86
N VAL A 244 11.78 1.31 -13.83
CA VAL A 244 11.67 0.20 -14.77
C VAL A 244 10.31 0.29 -15.44
N PHE A 245 10.27 0.09 -16.75
CA PHE A 245 9.04 0.10 -17.51
C PHE A 245 8.74 -1.30 -18.02
N ALA A 246 7.50 -1.75 -17.87
CA ALA A 246 7.04 -3.01 -18.43
C ALA A 246 5.97 -2.77 -19.49
N ASP A 247 6.19 -3.27 -20.69
CA ASP A 247 5.12 -3.54 -21.64
C ASP A 247 4.51 -4.93 -21.35
N ARG A 248 3.57 -5.36 -22.19
CA ARG A 248 2.91 -6.65 -22.08
C ARG A 248 3.87 -7.84 -22.00
N ILE A 249 4.93 -7.84 -22.82
CA ILE A 249 5.88 -8.96 -22.91
C ILE A 249 6.75 -8.96 -21.65
N VAL A 250 7.33 -7.81 -21.32
CA VAL A 250 8.18 -7.65 -20.12
C VAL A 250 7.41 -8.01 -18.85
N ALA A 251 6.13 -7.62 -18.75
CA ALA A 251 5.30 -7.99 -17.61
C ALA A 251 5.13 -9.51 -17.48
N GLY A 252 4.93 -10.22 -18.61
CA GLY A 252 4.82 -11.67 -18.63
C GLY A 252 6.11 -12.36 -18.21
N ASP A 253 7.26 -11.87 -18.71
CA ASP A 253 8.57 -12.41 -18.36
C ASP A 253 8.88 -12.23 -16.86
N LEU A 254 8.58 -11.04 -16.31
CA LEU A 254 8.77 -10.76 -14.88
C LEU A 254 7.88 -11.64 -13.98
N LEU A 255 6.63 -11.89 -14.39
CA LEU A 255 5.72 -12.76 -13.64
C LEU A 255 6.14 -14.23 -13.70
N ALA A 256 6.69 -14.67 -14.84
CA ALA A 256 7.17 -16.03 -15.05
C ALA A 256 8.48 -16.33 -14.33
N ASP A 257 9.26 -15.31 -13.93
CA ASP A 257 10.51 -15.48 -13.19
C ASP A 257 10.25 -15.70 -11.68
N PRO A 258 10.44 -16.94 -11.15
CA PRO A 258 10.29 -17.21 -9.72
C PRO A 258 11.42 -16.60 -8.87
N SER A 259 12.55 -16.24 -9.48
CA SER A 259 13.66 -15.55 -8.82
C SER A 259 13.52 -14.03 -8.82
N GLY A 260 12.55 -13.52 -9.58
CA GLY A 260 12.27 -12.10 -9.71
C GLY A 260 11.99 -11.45 -8.36
N LEU A 261 12.80 -10.45 -8.02
CA LEU A 261 12.64 -9.63 -6.82
C LEU A 261 11.47 -8.66 -7.00
N LEU A 262 10.24 -9.17 -6.97
CA LEU A 262 9.00 -8.38 -7.01
C LEU A 262 8.40 -8.30 -5.61
N THR A 263 7.98 -7.11 -5.17
CA THR A 263 7.12 -7.02 -3.98
C THR A 263 5.80 -7.76 -4.26
N PRO A 264 5.08 -8.21 -3.21
CA PRO A 264 3.75 -8.79 -3.38
C PRO A 264 2.81 -7.86 -4.16
N GLN A 265 2.86 -6.55 -3.86
CA GLN A 265 2.10 -5.51 -4.54
C GLN A 265 2.47 -5.39 -6.03
N CYS A 266 3.76 -5.36 -6.36
CA CYS A 266 4.23 -5.33 -7.75
C CYS A 266 3.72 -6.52 -8.55
N ARG A 267 3.78 -7.73 -7.96
CA ARG A 267 3.32 -8.95 -8.61
C ARG A 267 1.82 -8.89 -8.95
N VAL A 268 0.99 -8.42 -8.01
CA VAL A 268 -0.45 -8.27 -8.27
C VAL A 268 -0.69 -7.17 -9.32
N GLY A 269 0.02 -6.05 -9.23
CA GLY A 269 -0.08 -4.97 -10.22
C GLY A 269 0.31 -5.39 -11.63
N LEU A 270 1.38 -6.15 -11.79
CA LEU A 270 1.80 -6.70 -13.09
C LEU A 270 0.72 -7.63 -13.68
N SER A 271 0.13 -8.49 -12.84
CA SER A 271 -0.96 -9.38 -13.25
C SER A 271 -2.19 -8.60 -13.72
N GLN A 272 -2.62 -7.61 -12.93
CA GLN A 272 -3.73 -6.72 -13.30
C GLN A 272 -3.40 -5.90 -14.56
N PHE A 273 -2.18 -5.40 -14.71
CA PHE A 273 -1.75 -4.67 -15.89
C PHE A 273 -1.87 -5.51 -17.17
N GLN A 274 -1.47 -6.78 -17.15
CA GLN A 274 -1.63 -7.66 -18.31
C GLN A 274 -3.09 -7.79 -18.73
N CYS A 275 -3.98 -8.05 -17.77
CA CYS A 275 -5.41 -8.15 -18.03
C CYS A 275 -5.98 -6.83 -18.57
N TYR A 276 -5.56 -5.68 -18.01
CA TYR A 276 -5.99 -4.36 -18.46
C TYR A 276 -5.58 -4.07 -19.91
N ILE A 277 -4.32 -4.31 -20.27
CA ILE A 277 -3.83 -4.08 -21.64
C ILE A 277 -4.51 -5.02 -22.64
N ASP A 278 -4.75 -6.28 -22.26
CA ASP A 278 -5.46 -7.24 -23.12
C ASP A 278 -6.92 -6.80 -23.38
N GLN A 279 -7.58 -6.18 -22.40
CA GLN A 279 -8.90 -5.57 -22.57
C GLN A 279 -8.89 -4.33 -23.47
N LEU A 280 -7.79 -3.57 -23.50
CA LEU A 280 -7.64 -2.43 -24.42
C LEU A 280 -7.40 -2.88 -25.86
N ALA A 281 -6.63 -3.96 -26.06
CA ALA A 281 -6.32 -4.49 -27.39
C ALA A 281 -7.51 -5.16 -28.10
N THR A 282 -8.58 -5.46 -27.36
CA THR A 282 -9.79 -6.12 -27.87
C THR A 282 -10.95 -5.16 -28.17
N LYS A 283 -10.78 -3.85 -27.90
CA LYS A 283 -11.73 -2.78 -28.22
C LYS A 283 -11.30 -2.02 -29.47
#